data_AF-A0AAP7NQ74-F1
#
_entry.id   AF-A0AAP7NQ74-F1
#
_cell.length_a   1.000
_cell.length_b   1.000
_cell.length_c   1.000
_cell.angle_alpha   90.00
_cell.angle_beta   90.00
_cell.angle_gamma   90.00
#
_symmetry.space_group_name_H-M   'P 1'
#
loop_
_entity.id
_entity.type
_entity.pdbx_description
1 polymer ?
#
loop_
_entity_poly.entity_id
_entity_poly.type
_entity_poly.pdbx_seq_one_letter_code
_entity_poly.pdbx_strand_id
1 'polypeptide(L)'
;MCKGSWAYANNKVITDTGCGNICLAGAVVEVIGTRGAMTIRVTTPSTSSGGGITNAQFTYINHGDAYAPGWRRDYNTKNQQPAFALGQTGSTVGNDKAVGWNWNSGVYNANIGGASTLILHFNMNTGSCPAVQFRVNYRNGGIFYRSARDGYGFEADWSEIYTTTRKPSAGDVGAYTQAECNSRFITGIRLGGLSSVQTWNGPGWSDRSGYVVTGSVNGNRDELIDTTQARPIQYCINGTWYNAGSI
;
A
#
# COMPACT_ATOMS: atom_id res chain seq x y z
N MET A 1 29.76 44.94 7.85
CA MET A 1 29.17 44.16 6.75
C MET A 1 30.24 44.02 5.67
N CYS A 2 30.46 42.82 5.16
CA CYS A 2 31.42 42.54 4.10
C CYS A 2 30.74 41.77 2.97
N LYS A 3 31.15 42.02 1.73
CA LYS A 3 30.66 41.27 0.57
C LYS A 3 31.78 40.36 0.05
N GLY A 4 31.46 39.10 -0.18
CA GLY A 4 32.36 38.17 -0.87
C GLY A 4 32.54 38.56 -2.33
N SER A 5 33.74 38.33 -2.87
CA SER A 5 34.02 38.54 -4.30
C SER A 5 33.10 37.65 -5.15
N TRP A 6 32.82 38.04 -6.39
CA TRP A 6 32.07 37.18 -7.33
C TRP A 6 32.89 36.01 -7.88
N ALA A 7 34.23 36.07 -7.75
CA ALA A 7 35.12 35.06 -8.31
C ALA A 7 35.05 33.74 -7.53
N TYR A 8 34.35 32.73 -8.06
CA TYR A 8 34.16 31.44 -7.38
C TYR A 8 35.47 30.75 -6.97
N ALA A 9 36.49 30.75 -7.84
CA ALA A 9 37.80 30.14 -7.55
C ALA A 9 38.55 30.82 -6.39
N ASN A 10 38.24 32.09 -6.10
CA ASN A 10 38.92 32.86 -5.07
C ASN A 10 38.20 32.82 -3.72
N ASN A 11 36.96 32.32 -3.67
CA ASN A 11 36.16 32.25 -2.46
C ASN A 11 36.13 30.83 -1.91
N LYS A 12 36.07 30.72 -0.58
CA LYS A 12 35.92 29.44 0.12
C LYS A 12 34.45 29.06 0.29
N VAL A 13 34.24 27.79 0.62
CA VAL A 13 32.96 27.24 1.07
C VAL A 13 33.13 26.80 2.52
N ILE A 14 32.21 27.20 3.40
CA ILE A 14 32.17 26.72 4.79
C ILE A 14 31.35 25.42 4.79
N THR A 15 31.92 24.32 5.25
CA THR A 15 31.34 22.96 5.11
C THR A 15 31.03 22.27 6.44
N ASP A 16 31.47 22.84 7.55
CA ASP A 16 31.38 22.30 8.91
C ASP A 16 30.19 22.88 9.71
N THR A 17 29.15 23.32 9.01
CA THR A 17 28.01 24.01 9.64
C THR A 17 26.97 23.06 10.23
N GLY A 18 26.91 21.81 9.77
CA GLY A 18 25.85 20.86 10.11
C GLY A 18 24.46 21.20 9.53
N CYS A 19 24.28 22.39 8.93
CA CYS A 19 23.04 22.83 8.29
C CYS A 19 23.19 23.11 6.78
N GLY A 20 24.34 22.70 6.23
CA GLY A 20 24.67 22.70 4.81
C GLY A 20 25.75 23.72 4.41
N ASN A 21 26.33 23.52 3.23
CA ASN A 21 27.50 24.26 2.78
C ASN A 21 27.17 25.74 2.48
N ILE A 22 28.00 26.67 2.98
CA ILE A 22 27.85 28.11 2.74
C ILE A 22 28.85 28.55 1.68
N CYS A 23 28.38 28.94 0.49
CA CYS A 23 29.24 29.56 -0.52
C CYS A 23 29.49 31.04 -0.16
N LEU A 24 30.75 31.47 -0.14
CA LEU A 24 31.10 32.87 0.13
C LEU A 24 31.18 33.74 -1.14
N ALA A 25 31.26 33.13 -2.33
CA ALA A 25 31.25 33.87 -3.58
C ALA A 25 29.92 34.64 -3.71
N GLY A 26 29.99 35.96 -3.88
CA GLY A 26 28.80 36.81 -3.99
C GLY A 26 27.91 36.88 -2.75
N ALA A 27 28.32 36.29 -1.62
CA ALA A 27 27.56 36.33 -0.37
C ALA A 27 27.72 37.67 0.35
N VAL A 28 26.75 38.00 1.20
CA VAL A 28 26.87 39.11 2.17
C VAL A 28 27.06 38.51 3.55
N VAL A 29 28.10 38.97 4.25
CA VAL A 29 28.44 38.57 5.62
C VAL A 29 28.25 39.76 6.56
N GLU A 30 27.40 39.56 7.55
CA GLU A 30 27.16 40.50 8.65
C GLU A 30 27.69 39.88 9.93
N VAL A 31 28.55 40.62 10.64
CA VAL A 31 29.03 40.23 11.97
C VAL A 31 28.54 41.28 12.94
N ILE A 32 27.79 40.85 13.93
CA ILE A 32 27.16 41.70 14.94
C ILE A 32 27.72 41.25 16.30
N GLY A 33 28.35 42.17 17.04
CA GLY A 33 28.98 41.88 18.33
C GLY A 33 30.51 41.89 18.27
N THR A 34 31.15 41.22 19.23
CA THR A 34 32.61 41.15 19.38
C THR A 34 33.11 39.72 19.31
N ARG A 35 34.43 39.51 19.26
CA ARG A 35 35.04 38.17 19.10
C ARG A 35 34.58 37.15 20.15
N GLY A 36 34.26 37.58 21.38
CA GLY A 36 33.78 36.71 22.46
C GLY A 36 32.27 36.52 22.50
N ALA A 37 31.49 37.35 21.79
CA ALA A 37 30.04 37.27 21.72
C ALA A 37 29.56 37.92 20.41
N MET A 38 29.20 37.09 19.42
CA MET A 38 28.80 37.52 18.09
C MET A 38 27.67 36.69 17.50
N THR A 39 26.89 37.35 16.66
CA THR A 39 26.03 36.74 15.66
C THR A 39 26.64 36.98 14.28
N ILE A 40 26.82 35.92 13.50
CA ILE A 40 27.24 36.02 12.10
C ILE A 40 26.03 35.62 11.24
N ARG A 41 25.62 36.49 10.33
CA ARG A 41 24.62 36.17 9.31
C ARG A 41 25.31 36.13 7.95
N VAL A 42 25.08 35.04 7.21
CA VAL A 42 25.54 34.90 5.82
C VAL A 42 24.34 34.73 4.92
N THR A 43 24.16 35.66 3.98
CA THR A 43 23.16 35.57 2.92
C THR A 43 23.85 35.08 1.65
N THR A 44 23.50 33.88 1.19
CA THR A 44 24.13 33.27 0.01
C THR A 44 23.54 33.82 -1.29
N PRO A 45 24.33 33.82 -2.39
CA PRO A 45 23.85 34.30 -3.70
C PRO A 45 22.72 33.41 -4.25
N SER A 46 22.11 33.85 -5.35
CA SER A 46 21.11 33.06 -6.09
C SER A 46 21.72 31.96 -6.97
N THR A 47 23.03 31.98 -7.21
CA THR A 47 23.78 31.02 -8.05
C THR A 47 25.09 30.57 -7.39
N SER A 48 25.51 29.33 -7.65
CA SER A 48 26.72 28.73 -7.05
C SER A 48 27.31 27.68 -7.99
N SER A 49 28.65 27.59 -8.08
CA SER A 49 29.38 26.54 -8.78
C SER A 49 30.20 25.63 -7.86
N GLY A 50 30.22 25.92 -6.55
CA GLY A 50 31.03 25.23 -5.54
C GLY A 50 30.23 24.36 -4.57
N GLY A 51 29.00 23.98 -4.92
CA GLY A 51 28.16 23.09 -4.09
C GLY A 51 27.62 23.73 -2.80
N GLY A 52 27.78 25.04 -2.60
CA GLY A 52 27.13 25.77 -1.51
C GLY A 52 25.66 26.05 -1.82
N ILE A 53 24.83 26.07 -0.78
CA ILE A 53 23.38 26.30 -0.87
C ILE A 53 23.11 27.75 -1.25
N THR A 54 22.36 27.96 -2.33
CA THR A 54 21.95 29.28 -2.82
C THR A 54 20.64 29.72 -2.18
N ASN A 55 20.34 31.02 -2.28
CA ASN A 55 19.07 31.63 -1.81
C ASN A 55 18.76 31.31 -0.33
N ALA A 56 19.78 31.21 0.51
CA ALA A 56 19.65 30.82 1.90
C ALA A 56 20.26 31.86 2.84
N GLN A 57 19.75 31.88 4.07
CA GLN A 57 20.32 32.65 5.16
C GLN A 57 20.84 31.68 6.22
N PHE A 58 22.11 31.82 6.55
CA PHE A 58 22.76 31.07 7.62
C PHE A 58 23.03 32.01 8.77
N THR A 59 22.69 31.60 9.99
CA THR A 59 22.99 32.37 11.19
C THR A 59 23.83 31.52 12.14
N TYR A 60 25.02 32.00 12.47
CA TYR A 60 25.83 31.49 13.58
C TYR A 60 25.61 32.39 14.80
N ILE A 61 25.45 31.79 15.97
CA ILE A 61 25.38 32.51 17.23
C ILE A 61 26.44 31.95 18.17
N ASN A 62 27.22 32.83 18.79
CA ASN A 62 28.10 32.53 19.91
C ASN A 62 28.02 33.68 20.92
N HIS A 63 27.74 33.40 22.20
CA HIS A 63 27.66 34.42 23.26
C HIS A 63 28.58 34.09 24.46
N GLY A 64 29.72 33.44 24.19
CA GLY A 64 30.75 33.12 25.18
C GLY A 64 30.62 31.74 25.80
N ASP A 65 31.46 31.46 26.79
CA ASP A 65 31.78 30.11 27.29
C ASP A 65 30.61 29.33 27.91
N ALA A 66 29.51 30.01 28.25
CA ALA A 66 28.29 29.39 28.80
C ALA A 66 27.20 29.10 27.75
N TYR A 67 27.45 29.37 26.46
CA TYR A 67 26.48 29.14 25.37
C TYR A 67 26.86 27.93 24.51
N ALA A 68 25.87 27.38 23.80
CA ALA A 68 26.07 26.34 22.78
C ALA A 68 26.13 27.01 21.39
N PRO A 69 27.33 27.41 20.91
CA PRO A 69 27.42 28.08 19.63
C PRO A 69 27.10 27.13 18.48
N GLY A 70 26.44 27.64 17.45
CA GLY A 70 26.03 26.79 16.34
C GLY A 70 25.47 27.55 15.16
N TRP A 71 25.57 26.91 13.99
CA TRP A 71 24.95 27.37 12.76
C TRP A 71 23.52 26.86 12.66
N ARG A 72 22.63 27.72 12.15
CA ARG A 72 21.31 27.33 11.64
C ARG A 72 21.12 27.89 10.24
N ARG A 73 20.24 27.25 9.47
CA ARG A 73 19.81 27.71 8.15
C ARG A 73 18.32 28.02 8.21
N ASP A 74 17.96 29.23 7.82
CA ASP A 74 16.57 29.68 7.82
C ASP A 74 15.86 29.25 6.53
N TYR A 75 14.60 28.83 6.63
CA TYR A 75 13.78 28.50 5.47
C TYR A 75 13.12 29.76 4.87
N ASN A 76 12.93 29.77 3.56
CA ASN A 76 12.26 30.83 2.82
C ASN A 76 11.59 30.26 1.55
N THR A 77 11.05 31.13 0.69
CA THR A 77 10.31 30.71 -0.52
C THR A 77 11.16 29.95 -1.55
N LYS A 78 12.49 30.08 -1.50
CA LYS A 78 13.45 29.37 -2.36
C LYS A 78 14.22 28.27 -1.61
N ASN A 79 14.55 28.47 -0.33
CA ASN A 79 15.10 27.46 0.56
C ASN A 79 13.96 26.85 1.39
N GLN A 80 13.18 25.96 0.79
CA GLN A 80 12.00 25.39 1.43
C GLN A 80 12.38 24.33 2.47
N GLN A 81 11.52 24.15 3.45
CA GLN A 81 11.63 23.04 4.39
C GLN A 81 11.27 21.72 3.70
N PRO A 82 11.91 20.59 4.07
CA PRO A 82 11.50 19.28 3.58
C PRO A 82 10.02 18.98 3.83
N ALA A 83 9.38 18.33 2.85
CA ALA A 83 7.93 18.09 2.78
C ALA A 83 7.29 17.52 4.05
N PHE A 84 7.99 16.62 4.75
CA PHE A 84 7.45 15.84 5.87
C PHE A 84 8.03 16.23 7.24
N ALA A 85 8.84 17.31 7.32
CA ALA A 85 9.60 17.64 8.52
C ALA A 85 8.77 18.17 9.71
N LEU A 86 7.53 18.64 9.49
CA LEU A 86 6.68 19.26 10.54
C LEU A 86 5.48 18.41 10.97
N GLY A 87 5.31 17.20 10.43
CA GLY A 87 4.05 16.48 10.57
C GLY A 87 2.99 17.06 9.62
N GLN A 88 1.89 17.60 10.18
CA GLN A 88 0.77 18.12 9.36
C GLN A 88 1.20 19.31 8.49
N THR A 89 0.89 19.24 7.20
CA THR A 89 1.03 20.28 6.20
C THR A 89 -0.24 21.12 6.14
N GLY A 90 -0.10 22.40 6.49
CA GLY A 90 -1.22 23.36 6.44
C GLY A 90 -2.33 23.05 7.45
N SER A 91 -3.52 23.65 7.23
CA SER A 91 -4.73 23.38 8.02
C SER A 91 -5.51 22.18 7.49
N THR A 92 -6.46 21.67 8.28
CA THR A 92 -7.35 20.59 7.85
C THR A 92 -8.14 20.97 6.60
N VAL A 93 -8.12 20.11 5.58
CA VAL A 93 -8.86 20.33 4.32
C VAL A 93 -10.30 19.82 4.42
N GLY A 94 -11.19 20.39 3.59
CA GLY A 94 -12.63 20.21 3.71
C GLY A 94 -13.15 18.79 3.41
N ASN A 95 -12.45 18.01 2.59
CA ASN A 95 -12.78 16.61 2.31
C ASN A 95 -11.55 15.81 1.87
N ASP A 96 -11.67 14.49 1.78
CA ASP A 96 -10.60 13.59 1.37
C ASP A 96 -10.13 13.77 -0.09
N LYS A 97 -10.89 14.51 -0.92
CA LYS A 97 -10.50 14.84 -2.29
C LYS A 97 -9.91 16.24 -2.45
N ALA A 98 -9.88 17.04 -1.38
CA ALA A 98 -9.52 18.45 -1.43
C ALA A 98 -8.01 18.71 -1.61
N VAL A 99 -7.14 17.76 -1.26
CA VAL A 99 -5.70 17.87 -1.53
C VAL A 99 -5.48 17.70 -3.03
N GLY A 100 -5.16 18.80 -3.71
CA GLY A 100 -4.90 18.82 -5.15
C GLY A 100 -3.67 17.99 -5.54
N TRP A 101 -3.68 17.44 -6.75
CA TRP A 101 -2.56 16.63 -7.25
C TRP A 101 -1.27 17.43 -7.47
N ASN A 102 -1.40 18.75 -7.66
CA ASN A 102 -0.32 19.69 -7.92
C ASN A 102 0.12 20.46 -6.67
N TRP A 103 -0.32 20.06 -5.48
CA TRP A 103 0.10 20.69 -4.23
C TRP A 103 1.51 20.23 -3.83
N ASN A 104 2.17 20.95 -2.93
CA ASN A 104 3.46 20.49 -2.43
C ASN A 104 3.31 19.14 -1.72
N SER A 105 4.35 18.31 -1.81
CA SER A 105 4.40 17.08 -1.00
C SER A 105 4.21 17.39 0.48
N GLY A 106 3.52 16.51 1.21
CA GLY A 106 3.21 16.73 2.62
C GLY A 106 2.23 15.72 3.23
N VAL A 107 1.98 15.85 4.54
CA VAL A 107 0.98 15.08 5.28
C VAL A 107 -0.23 15.97 5.53
N TYR A 108 -1.36 15.70 4.90
CA TYR A 108 -2.56 16.52 5.03
C TYR A 108 -3.58 15.82 5.94
N ASN A 109 -4.34 16.60 6.70
CA ASN A 109 -5.48 16.13 7.48
C ASN A 109 -6.77 16.50 6.73
N ALA A 110 -7.64 15.53 6.43
CA ALA A 110 -8.87 15.76 5.67
C ALA A 110 -10.11 15.37 6.46
N ASN A 111 -11.12 16.25 6.50
CA ASN A 111 -12.40 15.96 7.14
C ASN A 111 -13.22 14.96 6.31
N ILE A 112 -13.87 13.98 6.93
CA ILE A 112 -14.74 13.01 6.24
C ILE A 112 -16.16 12.93 6.84
N GLY A 113 -16.56 13.96 7.59
CA GLY A 113 -17.87 14.03 8.24
C GLY A 113 -17.89 13.28 9.57
N GLY A 114 -17.66 14.00 10.67
CA GLY A 114 -17.60 13.43 12.03
C GLY A 114 -16.27 12.73 12.38
N ALA A 115 -15.34 12.64 11.43
CA ALA A 115 -13.99 12.12 11.62
C ALA A 115 -13.02 12.80 10.64
N SER A 116 -11.73 12.43 10.72
CA SER A 116 -10.73 12.81 9.73
C SER A 116 -9.91 11.63 9.24
N THR A 117 -9.26 11.81 8.10
CA THR A 117 -8.32 10.87 7.50
C THR A 117 -6.99 11.55 7.23
N LEU A 118 -5.91 10.77 7.29
CA LEU A 118 -4.58 11.21 6.90
C LEU A 118 -4.42 11.02 5.38
N ILE A 119 -3.93 12.05 4.69
CA ILE A 119 -3.54 12.00 3.28
C ILE A 119 -2.03 12.20 3.19
N LEU A 120 -1.30 11.16 2.79
CA LEU A 120 0.09 11.30 2.36
C LEU A 120 0.07 11.73 0.90
N HIS A 121 0.63 12.89 0.59
CA HIS A 121 0.74 13.37 -0.79
C HIS A 121 2.21 13.46 -1.17
N PHE A 122 2.58 12.69 -2.20
CA PHE A 122 3.87 12.78 -2.85
C PHE A 122 3.65 13.44 -4.20
N ASN A 123 4.33 14.54 -4.44
CA ASN A 123 4.35 15.27 -5.70
C ASN A 123 5.80 15.65 -6.03
N MET A 124 6.30 15.10 -7.13
CA MET A 124 7.60 15.46 -7.71
C MET A 124 7.48 16.46 -8.87
N ASN A 125 6.24 16.80 -9.25
CA ASN A 125 5.87 17.83 -10.22
C ASN A 125 6.53 17.67 -11.60
N THR A 126 6.80 16.43 -12.00
CA THR A 126 7.44 16.08 -13.27
C THR A 126 7.09 14.65 -13.67
N GLY A 127 7.26 14.33 -14.95
CA GLY A 127 6.98 13.00 -15.51
C GLY A 127 5.49 12.68 -15.67
N SER A 128 5.21 11.52 -16.24
CA SER A 128 3.83 11.10 -16.56
C SER A 128 3.01 10.69 -15.35
N CYS A 129 3.65 10.39 -14.22
CA CYS A 129 3.00 10.18 -12.93
C CYS A 129 3.62 11.14 -11.92
N PRO A 130 3.22 12.43 -11.93
CA PRO A 130 3.89 13.44 -11.10
C PRO A 130 3.54 13.32 -9.63
N ALA A 131 2.40 12.70 -9.31
CA ALA A 131 1.91 12.61 -7.95
C ALA A 131 1.17 11.31 -7.64
N VAL A 132 1.29 10.89 -6.39
CA VAL A 132 0.50 9.83 -5.76
C VAL A 132 -0.02 10.31 -4.42
N GLN A 133 -1.22 9.86 -4.06
CA GLN A 133 -1.75 10.03 -2.72
C GLN A 133 -2.08 8.69 -2.09
N PHE A 134 -1.87 8.62 -0.77
CA PHE A 134 -2.41 7.57 0.08
C PHE A 134 -3.40 8.18 1.07
N ARG A 135 -4.64 7.67 1.10
CA ARG A 135 -5.63 7.99 2.13
C ARG A 135 -5.62 6.87 3.17
N VAL A 136 -5.24 7.20 4.39
CA VAL A 136 -5.14 6.27 5.51
C VAL A 136 -6.21 6.60 6.53
N ASN A 137 -7.22 5.73 6.60
CA ASN A 137 -8.31 5.87 7.56
C ASN A 137 -7.91 5.27 8.92
N TYR A 138 -8.46 5.82 10.00
CA TYR A 138 -8.29 5.28 11.33
C TYR A 138 -8.85 3.84 11.47
N ARG A 139 -8.37 3.10 12.46
CA ARG A 139 -8.77 1.71 12.76
C ARG A 139 -8.58 0.80 11.53
N ASN A 140 -9.60 0.00 11.20
CA ASN A 140 -9.61 -0.93 10.07
C ASN A 140 -10.26 -0.27 8.84
N GLY A 141 -10.28 1.07 8.78
CA GLY A 141 -10.93 1.82 7.72
C GLY A 141 -10.25 1.72 6.35
N GLY A 142 -9.11 1.04 6.27
CA GLY A 142 -8.39 0.76 5.02
C GLY A 142 -7.34 1.80 4.66
N ILE A 143 -6.50 1.43 3.69
CA ILE A 143 -5.56 2.31 3.01
C ILE A 143 -5.98 2.36 1.56
N PHE A 144 -6.09 3.56 1.01
CA PHE A 144 -6.43 3.77 -0.38
C PHE A 144 -5.34 4.55 -1.07
N TYR A 145 -5.21 4.39 -2.38
CA TYR A 145 -4.30 5.16 -3.20
C TYR A 145 -4.99 5.70 -4.45
N ARG A 146 -4.40 6.74 -5.01
CA ARG A 146 -4.70 7.24 -6.36
C ARG A 146 -3.47 7.96 -6.91
N SER A 147 -3.31 7.96 -8.22
CA SER A 147 -2.20 8.59 -8.93
C SER A 147 -2.71 9.63 -9.92
N ALA A 148 -1.89 10.67 -10.14
CA ALA A 148 -2.13 11.67 -11.16
C ALA A 148 -1.43 11.31 -12.46
N ARG A 149 -1.97 11.76 -13.59
CA ARG A 149 -1.34 11.62 -14.92
C ARG A 149 -0.97 12.97 -15.52
N ASP A 150 0.29 13.07 -15.96
CA ASP A 150 0.86 14.23 -16.64
C ASP A 150 0.41 15.56 -16.01
N GLY A 151 -0.17 16.48 -16.79
CA GLY A 151 -0.79 17.73 -16.32
C GLY A 151 -2.31 17.65 -16.08
N TYR A 152 -2.91 16.45 -16.15
CA TYR A 152 -4.37 16.27 -16.09
C TYR A 152 -4.90 16.10 -14.66
N GLY A 153 -4.10 15.53 -13.77
CA GLY A 153 -4.49 15.24 -12.38
C GLY A 153 -4.94 13.81 -12.16
N PHE A 154 -5.72 13.56 -11.10
CA PHE A 154 -6.17 12.21 -10.73
C PHE A 154 -7.16 11.65 -11.75
N GLU A 155 -6.79 10.56 -12.42
CA GLU A 155 -7.63 9.94 -13.46
C GLU A 155 -8.71 9.01 -12.90
N ALA A 156 -8.42 8.43 -11.74
CA ALA A 156 -9.31 7.54 -11.02
C ALA A 156 -9.56 8.05 -9.61
N ASP A 157 -10.69 7.63 -9.05
CA ASP A 157 -10.96 7.81 -7.64
C ASP A 157 -10.09 6.87 -6.79
N TRP A 158 -10.27 6.92 -5.47
CA TRP A 158 -9.57 6.07 -4.51
C TRP A 158 -9.72 4.58 -4.82
N SER A 159 -8.58 3.90 -4.95
CA SER A 159 -8.48 2.44 -5.02
C SER A 159 -7.99 1.87 -3.69
N GLU A 160 -8.66 0.84 -3.18
CA GLU A 160 -8.30 0.23 -1.90
C GLU A 160 -7.08 -0.70 -2.02
N ILE A 161 -6.18 -0.66 -1.03
CA ILE A 161 -5.12 -1.64 -0.83
C ILE A 161 -5.66 -2.73 0.10
N TYR A 162 -5.81 -3.95 -0.43
CA TYR A 162 -6.22 -5.09 0.37
C TYR A 162 -5.09 -5.63 1.25
N THR A 163 -5.45 -6.11 2.44
CA THR A 163 -4.52 -6.66 3.43
C THR A 163 -5.08 -7.93 4.05
N THR A 164 -4.31 -8.62 4.90
CA THR A 164 -4.78 -9.82 5.61
C THR A 164 -5.94 -9.55 6.56
N THR A 165 -6.04 -8.33 7.10
CA THR A 165 -7.15 -7.88 7.96
C THR A 165 -8.29 -7.25 7.16
N ARG A 166 -8.10 -7.05 5.85
CA ARG A 166 -9.05 -6.41 4.96
C ARG A 166 -8.92 -6.99 3.55
N LYS A 167 -9.34 -8.26 3.44
CA LYS A 167 -9.22 -9.07 2.22
C LYS A 167 -10.28 -8.63 1.19
N PRO A 168 -10.02 -8.84 -0.11
CA PRO A 168 -11.08 -8.71 -1.09
C PRO A 168 -12.20 -9.72 -0.81
N SER A 169 -13.42 -9.36 -1.16
CA SER A 169 -14.53 -10.28 -1.31
C SER A 169 -14.38 -11.10 -2.59
N ALA A 170 -15.17 -12.18 -2.73
CA ALA A 170 -15.20 -12.96 -3.97
C ALA A 170 -15.62 -12.08 -5.18
N GLY A 171 -16.56 -11.15 -4.97
CA GLY A 171 -16.99 -10.20 -6.00
C GLY A 171 -15.88 -9.27 -6.46
N ASP A 172 -15.02 -8.80 -5.54
CA ASP A 172 -13.90 -7.89 -5.87
C ASP A 172 -12.87 -8.52 -6.81
N VAL A 173 -12.80 -9.85 -6.86
CA VAL A 173 -11.85 -10.60 -7.70
C VAL A 173 -12.51 -11.48 -8.76
N GLY A 174 -13.84 -11.37 -8.95
CA GLY A 174 -14.57 -12.19 -9.90
C GLY A 174 -14.58 -13.69 -9.58
N ALA A 175 -14.44 -14.05 -8.29
CA ALA A 175 -14.53 -15.43 -7.81
C ALA A 175 -15.96 -15.77 -7.36
N TYR A 176 -16.28 -17.07 -7.37
CA TYR A 176 -17.49 -17.56 -6.70
C TYR A 176 -17.30 -17.59 -5.19
N THR A 177 -18.36 -17.24 -4.46
CA THR A 177 -18.46 -17.47 -3.03
C THR A 177 -18.54 -18.97 -2.71
N GLN A 178 -18.25 -19.33 -1.46
CA GLN A 178 -18.42 -20.70 -1.00
C GLN A 178 -19.85 -21.21 -1.20
N ALA A 179 -20.86 -20.35 -0.97
CA ALA A 179 -22.26 -20.69 -1.16
C ALA A 179 -22.58 -20.99 -2.63
N GLU A 180 -22.06 -20.18 -3.56
CA GLU A 180 -22.23 -20.43 -4.98
C GLU A 180 -21.56 -21.74 -5.40
N CYS A 181 -20.32 -21.98 -4.98
CA CYS A 181 -19.62 -23.24 -5.26
C CYS A 181 -20.41 -24.44 -4.74
N ASN A 182 -20.90 -24.39 -3.50
CA ASN A 182 -21.69 -25.46 -2.88
C ASN A 182 -22.98 -25.75 -3.67
N SER A 183 -23.62 -24.71 -4.23
CA SER A 183 -24.86 -24.86 -4.99
C SER A 183 -24.66 -25.33 -6.44
N ARG A 184 -23.50 -25.03 -7.06
CA ARG A 184 -23.26 -25.24 -8.49
C ARG A 184 -22.47 -26.50 -8.80
N PHE A 185 -21.64 -26.97 -7.88
CA PHE A 185 -20.68 -28.03 -8.14
C PHE A 185 -20.85 -29.24 -7.23
N ILE A 186 -20.42 -30.39 -7.72
CA ILE A 186 -20.30 -31.60 -6.90
C ILE A 186 -19.15 -31.40 -5.92
N THR A 187 -19.42 -31.53 -4.63
CA THR A 187 -18.44 -31.36 -3.54
C THR A 187 -17.96 -32.69 -2.96
N GLY A 188 -18.54 -33.80 -3.38
CA GLY A 188 -18.13 -35.15 -2.97
C GLY A 188 -18.77 -36.24 -3.81
N ILE A 189 -18.09 -37.40 -3.90
CA ILE A 189 -18.57 -38.61 -4.58
C ILE A 189 -18.31 -39.80 -3.65
N ARG A 190 -19.25 -40.75 -3.57
CA ARG A 190 -19.10 -41.98 -2.77
C ARG A 190 -19.88 -43.14 -3.35
N LEU A 191 -19.59 -44.35 -2.87
CA LEU A 191 -20.50 -45.49 -2.98
C LEU A 191 -21.46 -45.49 -1.79
N GLY A 192 -22.75 -45.66 -2.06
CA GLY A 192 -23.80 -45.69 -1.03
C GLY A 192 -23.94 -47.04 -0.33
N GLY A 193 -25.11 -47.26 0.25
CA GLY A 193 -25.44 -48.49 0.97
C GLY A 193 -25.35 -49.74 0.08
N LEU A 194 -24.88 -50.85 0.68
CA LEU A 194 -24.81 -52.15 0.02
C LEU A 194 -26.20 -52.67 -0.29
N SER A 195 -26.39 -53.18 -1.50
CA SER A 195 -27.52 -54.02 -1.89
C SER A 195 -27.00 -55.37 -2.32
N SER A 196 -27.72 -56.43 -1.98
CA SER A 196 -27.34 -57.81 -2.27
C SER A 196 -28.54 -58.54 -2.86
N VAL A 197 -28.30 -59.38 -3.85
CA VAL A 197 -29.32 -60.24 -4.46
C VAL A 197 -28.76 -61.64 -4.67
N GLN A 198 -29.60 -62.66 -4.44
CA GLN A 198 -29.23 -64.04 -4.72
C GLN A 198 -29.13 -64.25 -6.24
N THR A 199 -28.03 -64.87 -6.67
CA THR A 199 -27.67 -65.11 -8.06
C THR A 199 -27.85 -66.58 -8.41
N TRP A 200 -27.37 -67.51 -7.58
CA TRP A 200 -27.60 -68.94 -7.80
C TRP A 200 -29.04 -69.33 -7.46
N ASN A 201 -29.76 -69.91 -8.43
CA ASN A 201 -31.21 -70.20 -8.34
C ASN A 201 -32.05 -69.00 -7.86
N GLY A 202 -31.56 -67.77 -8.08
CA GLY A 202 -32.18 -66.52 -7.67
C GLY A 202 -32.44 -65.61 -8.88
N PRO A 203 -33.04 -64.43 -8.65
CA PRO A 203 -33.35 -63.50 -9.73
C PRO A 203 -32.10 -62.88 -10.38
N GLY A 204 -30.92 -62.96 -9.73
CA GLY A 204 -29.71 -62.28 -10.18
C GLY A 204 -29.82 -60.76 -10.08
N TRP A 205 -28.77 -60.06 -10.51
CA TRP A 205 -28.78 -58.59 -10.57
C TRP A 205 -29.14 -58.13 -11.97
N SER A 206 -30.30 -57.48 -12.11
CA SER A 206 -30.67 -56.75 -13.32
C SER A 206 -30.13 -55.32 -13.26
N ASP A 207 -29.93 -54.70 -14.43
CA ASP A 207 -29.51 -53.30 -14.49
C ASP A 207 -30.45 -52.40 -13.66
N ARG A 208 -29.84 -51.48 -12.92
CA ARG A 208 -30.53 -50.56 -12.01
C ARG A 208 -29.81 -49.22 -12.07
N SER A 209 -30.52 -48.19 -12.52
CA SER A 209 -29.96 -46.83 -12.67
C SER A 209 -29.15 -46.40 -11.45
N GLY A 210 -27.92 -45.96 -11.69
CA GLY A 210 -27.00 -45.44 -10.67
C GLY A 210 -26.27 -46.50 -9.84
N TYR A 211 -26.54 -47.80 -10.02
CA TYR A 211 -25.87 -48.86 -9.28
C TYR A 211 -24.72 -49.46 -10.08
N VAL A 212 -23.64 -49.79 -9.37
CA VAL A 212 -22.53 -50.57 -9.89
C VAL A 212 -22.36 -51.83 -9.06
N VAL A 213 -22.08 -52.96 -9.72
CA VAL A 213 -21.74 -54.21 -9.03
C VAL A 213 -20.39 -54.03 -8.33
N THR A 214 -20.36 -54.30 -7.03
CA THR A 214 -19.18 -54.14 -6.17
C THR A 214 -18.70 -55.44 -5.55
N GLY A 215 -19.38 -56.56 -5.79
CA GLY A 215 -18.93 -57.85 -5.29
C GLY A 215 -19.70 -59.03 -5.88
N SER A 216 -19.00 -60.15 -6.00
CA SER A 216 -19.55 -61.47 -6.25
C SER A 216 -19.17 -62.35 -5.06
N VAL A 217 -20.15 -62.96 -4.42
CA VAL A 217 -19.96 -63.74 -3.21
C VAL A 217 -20.32 -65.19 -3.51
N ASN A 218 -19.37 -66.08 -3.23
CA ASN A 218 -19.61 -67.51 -3.10
C ASN A 218 -19.33 -67.88 -1.64
N GLY A 219 -20.39 -68.20 -0.90
CA GLY A 219 -20.35 -68.55 0.51
C GLY A 219 -20.03 -70.02 0.75
N ASN A 220 -20.42 -70.92 -0.16
CA ASN A 220 -20.21 -72.37 -0.01
C ASN A 220 -18.88 -72.86 -0.64
N ARG A 221 -18.18 -71.98 -1.36
CA ARG A 221 -16.91 -72.20 -2.07
C ARG A 221 -16.95 -73.27 -3.15
N ASP A 222 -18.09 -73.45 -3.79
CA ASP A 222 -18.22 -74.26 -5.02
C ASP A 222 -17.79 -73.48 -6.29
N GLU A 223 -18.19 -73.95 -7.47
CA GLU A 223 -17.88 -73.30 -8.75
C GLU A 223 -18.83 -72.14 -9.12
N LEU A 224 -19.86 -71.85 -8.32
CA LEU A 224 -20.98 -70.96 -8.67
C LEU A 224 -21.02 -69.69 -7.79
N ILE A 225 -21.61 -68.61 -8.29
CA ILE A 225 -21.79 -67.36 -7.50
C ILE A 225 -23.14 -67.40 -6.80
N ASP A 226 -23.14 -67.30 -5.47
CA ASP A 226 -24.37 -67.30 -4.67
C ASP A 226 -25.07 -65.95 -4.66
N THR A 227 -24.31 -64.86 -4.51
CA THR A 227 -24.87 -63.51 -4.29
C THR A 227 -24.08 -62.45 -5.06
N THR A 228 -24.79 -61.59 -5.78
CA THR A 228 -24.24 -60.37 -6.37
C THR A 228 -24.51 -59.18 -5.46
N GLN A 229 -23.48 -58.38 -5.23
CA GLN A 229 -23.53 -57.17 -4.42
C GLN A 229 -23.33 -55.94 -5.30
N ALA A 230 -24.11 -54.89 -5.04
CA ALA A 230 -23.99 -53.62 -5.76
C ALA A 230 -24.21 -52.44 -4.82
N ARG A 231 -23.70 -51.27 -5.21
CA ARG A 231 -23.86 -50.01 -4.47
C ARG A 231 -24.23 -48.89 -5.44
N PRO A 232 -25.08 -47.94 -5.03
CA PRO A 232 -25.33 -46.76 -5.84
C PRO A 232 -24.11 -45.84 -5.81
N ILE A 233 -23.74 -45.26 -6.96
CA ILE A 233 -22.86 -44.09 -7.00
C ILE A 233 -23.67 -42.90 -6.50
N GLN A 234 -23.15 -42.20 -5.51
CA GLN A 234 -23.75 -40.99 -4.95
C GLN A 234 -22.83 -39.79 -5.14
N TYR A 235 -23.41 -38.62 -5.40
CA TYR A 235 -22.71 -37.34 -5.46
C TYR A 235 -23.37 -36.32 -4.54
N CYS A 236 -22.57 -35.39 -4.01
CA CYS A 236 -23.02 -34.37 -3.07
C CYS A 236 -23.10 -33.01 -3.77
N ILE A 237 -24.26 -32.36 -3.71
CA ILE A 237 -24.43 -30.95 -4.09
C ILE A 237 -25.11 -30.25 -2.92
N ASN A 238 -24.57 -29.11 -2.50
CA ASN A 238 -25.07 -28.31 -1.39
C ASN A 238 -25.30 -29.12 -0.09
N GLY A 239 -24.39 -30.04 0.22
CA GLY A 239 -24.47 -30.91 1.40
C GLY A 239 -25.48 -32.07 1.30
N THR A 240 -26.24 -32.16 0.20
CA THR A 240 -27.24 -33.22 -0.03
C THR A 240 -26.68 -34.28 -0.96
N TRP A 241 -26.84 -35.55 -0.59
CA TRP A 241 -26.40 -36.69 -1.39
C TRP A 241 -27.51 -37.19 -2.31
N TYR A 242 -27.19 -37.34 -3.59
CA TYR A 242 -28.09 -37.83 -4.64
C TYR A 242 -27.53 -39.12 -5.24
N ASN A 243 -28.41 -40.03 -5.69
CA ASN A 243 -27.97 -41.16 -6.51
C ASN A 243 -27.74 -40.71 -7.95
N ALA A 244 -26.69 -41.22 -8.59
CA ALA A 244 -26.44 -41.03 -10.02
C ALA A 244 -27.56 -41.62 -10.88
N GLY A 245 -27.80 -41.01 -12.04
CA GLY A 245 -28.60 -41.61 -13.11
C GLY A 245 -27.71 -42.42 -14.05
N SER A 246 -28.24 -43.50 -14.62
CA SER A 246 -27.66 -44.18 -15.79
C SER A 246 -28.37 -43.69 -17.06
N ILE A 247 -27.66 -43.62 -18.19
CA ILE A 247 -28.18 -43.22 -19.51
C ILE A 247 -28.24 -44.40 -20.48
#